data_AF-A0A6P2MBE6-F1
#
_entry.id   AF-A0A6P2MBE6-F1
#
_cell.length_a   1.000
_cell.length_b   1.000
_cell.length_c   1.000
_cell.angle_alpha   90.00
_cell.angle_beta   90.00
_cell.angle_gamma   90.00
#
_symmetry.space_group_name_H-M   'P 1'
#
loop_
_entity.id
_entity.type
_entity.pdbx_description
1 polymer ?
#
loop_
_entity_poly.entity_id
_entity_poly.type
_entity_poly.pdbx_seq_one_letter_code
_entity_poly.pdbx_strand_id
1 'polypeptide(L)'
;MQPVRAARTRDARRHIERPLCYKDWLTGARCAGDIQGPFMYVIDIHYNASLERIDDALERHRAYLQPLFDRGIFIAAGPKVPREGGVILAARIDRDELDAILETDPFVTEGLATYRVTEFRITRAAQGFNVPALP
;
A
#
# COMPACT_ATOMS: atom_id res chain seq x y z
N MET A 1 -16.53 -50.19 -37.67
CA MET A 1 -17.39 -49.02 -37.41
C MET A 1 -17.01 -48.45 -36.05
N GLN A 2 -16.37 -47.29 -36.01
CA GLN A 2 -16.36 -46.44 -34.81
C GLN A 2 -17.76 -45.81 -34.63
N PRO A 3 -18.07 -45.27 -33.44
CA PRO A 3 -17.77 -43.86 -33.27
C PRO A 3 -16.98 -43.53 -31.99
N VAL A 4 -16.09 -42.56 -32.17
CA VAL A 4 -15.38 -41.79 -31.15
C VAL A 4 -16.25 -40.57 -30.78
N ARG A 5 -16.08 -40.06 -29.54
CA ARG A 5 -16.57 -38.82 -28.90
C ARG A 5 -17.57 -39.09 -27.76
N ALA A 6 -17.57 -38.38 -26.62
CA ALA A 6 -17.01 -37.08 -26.28
C ALA A 6 -16.66 -36.99 -24.77
N ALA A 7 -15.70 -36.12 -24.44
CA ALA A 7 -15.49 -35.61 -23.10
C ALA A 7 -16.72 -34.86 -22.57
N ARG A 8 -17.05 -35.04 -21.28
CA ARG A 8 -17.84 -34.08 -20.49
C ARG A 8 -17.31 -34.01 -19.06
N THR A 9 -16.96 -32.79 -18.69
CA THR A 9 -16.57 -32.28 -17.38
C THR A 9 -17.76 -32.30 -16.39
N ARG A 10 -17.47 -32.50 -15.10
CA ARG A 10 -18.27 -32.12 -13.90
C ARG A 10 -17.42 -32.46 -12.67
N ASP A 11 -16.74 -31.48 -12.08
CA ASP A 11 -17.18 -30.63 -10.97
C ASP A 11 -17.32 -31.39 -9.63
N ALA A 12 -16.60 -30.89 -8.62
CA ALA A 12 -17.05 -30.67 -7.24
C ALA A 12 -15.97 -30.99 -6.17
N ARG A 13 -15.52 -29.92 -5.51
CA ARG A 13 -15.26 -29.83 -4.06
C ARG A 13 -14.26 -30.82 -3.46
N ARG A 14 -13.00 -30.39 -3.30
CA ARG A 14 -12.17 -30.85 -2.16
C ARG A 14 -12.00 -29.70 -1.17
N HIS A 15 -12.81 -29.82 -0.12
CA HIS A 15 -12.67 -29.26 1.22
C HIS A 15 -11.31 -28.61 1.52
N ILE A 16 -11.32 -27.30 1.72
CA ILE A 16 -10.33 -26.59 2.52
C ILE A 16 -10.98 -26.41 3.89
N GLU A 17 -10.80 -27.39 4.77
CA GLU A 17 -10.97 -27.17 6.21
C GLU A 17 -9.58 -27.14 6.82
N ARG A 18 -9.08 -25.94 7.14
CA ARG A 18 -7.97 -25.77 8.07
C ARG A 18 -8.42 -24.77 9.14
N PRO A 19 -8.37 -25.16 10.43
CA PRO A 19 -8.98 -24.39 11.51
C PRO A 19 -8.14 -23.14 11.80
N LEU A 20 -8.85 -22.04 12.04
CA LEU A 20 -8.31 -20.75 12.48
C LEU A 20 -7.53 -20.94 13.80
N CYS A 21 -6.21 -20.77 13.76
CA CYS A 21 -5.35 -20.81 14.95
C CYS A 21 -5.22 -19.41 15.56
N TYR A 22 -6.00 -19.16 16.61
CA TYR A 22 -5.93 -17.95 17.44
C TYR A 22 -4.60 -17.80 18.23
N LYS A 23 -3.66 -18.76 18.16
CA LYS A 23 -2.47 -18.81 19.02
C LYS A 23 -1.17 -18.25 18.42
N ASP A 24 -1.17 -17.80 17.17
CA ASP A 24 0.09 -17.44 16.46
C ASP A 24 0.56 -15.99 16.70
N TRP A 25 -0.07 -15.26 17.63
CA TRP A 25 0.27 -13.87 17.97
C TRP A 25 1.64 -13.71 18.67
N LEU A 26 2.18 -14.76 19.31
CA LEU A 26 3.44 -14.70 20.08
C LEU A 26 4.71 -14.93 19.24
N THR A 27 4.59 -15.49 18.03
CA THR A 27 5.75 -15.91 17.21
C THR A 27 6.05 -15.01 16.03
N GLY A 28 5.20 -14.01 15.73
CA GLY A 28 5.41 -13.09 14.61
C GLY A 28 5.41 -13.77 13.22
N ALA A 29 4.97 -15.03 13.15
CA ALA A 29 4.89 -15.77 11.89
C ALA A 29 3.62 -15.36 11.14
N ARG A 30 3.79 -14.86 9.91
CA ARG A 30 2.68 -14.54 8.99
C ARG A 30 2.14 -15.83 8.37
N CYS A 31 0.87 -16.15 8.59
CA CYS A 31 0.18 -17.23 7.89
C CYS A 31 -0.03 -16.87 6.42
N ALA A 32 0.23 -17.82 5.53
CA ALA A 32 -0.13 -17.68 4.12
C ALA A 32 -1.66 -17.71 3.98
N GLY A 33 -2.27 -16.55 3.71
CA GLY A 33 -3.72 -16.39 3.52
C GLY A 33 -4.42 -15.48 4.54
N ASP A 34 -3.71 -15.02 5.58
CA ASP A 34 -4.25 -14.07 6.54
C ASP A 34 -4.03 -12.64 6.02
N ILE A 35 -4.99 -12.14 5.24
CA ILE A 35 -5.18 -10.68 5.07
C ILE A 35 -5.76 -10.14 6.39
N GLN A 36 -4.89 -10.10 7.42
CA GLN A 36 -5.03 -9.19 8.54
C GLN A 36 -5.34 -7.80 7.95
N GLY A 37 -6.33 -7.09 8.49
CA GLY A 37 -6.90 -5.86 7.92
C GLY A 37 -5.87 -4.89 7.33
N PRO A 38 -6.28 -4.04 6.36
CA PRO A 38 -5.37 -3.41 5.39
C PRO A 38 -4.15 -2.84 6.11
N PHE A 39 -2.93 -3.27 5.75
CA PHE A 39 -1.71 -2.62 6.22
C PHE A 39 -1.85 -1.13 5.93
N MET A 40 -1.72 -0.28 6.93
CA MET A 40 -1.82 1.18 6.78
C MET A 40 -0.51 1.81 7.19
N TYR A 41 -0.11 2.84 6.45
CA TYR A 41 1.13 3.55 6.68
C TYR A 41 0.88 5.06 6.69
N VAL A 42 1.43 5.72 7.70
CA VAL A 42 1.65 7.17 7.67
C VAL A 42 3.09 7.38 7.20
N ILE A 43 3.24 8.01 6.05
CA ILE A 43 4.51 8.34 5.44
C ILE A 43 4.74 9.82 5.68
N ASP A 44 5.71 10.10 6.55
CA ASP A 44 6.13 11.44 6.88
C ASP A 44 7.29 11.86 5.97
N ILE A 45 7.09 12.91 5.18
CA ILE A 45 8.10 13.48 4.29
C ILE A 45 8.72 14.68 5.02
N HIS A 46 10.04 14.73 5.09
CA HIS A 46 10.79 15.86 5.62
C HIS A 46 11.70 16.46 4.55
N TYR A 47 11.62 17.77 4.33
CA TYR A 47 12.45 18.45 3.35
C TYR A 47 13.85 18.73 3.90
N ASN A 48 14.86 18.35 3.12
CA ASN A 48 16.28 18.54 3.43
C ASN A 48 16.93 19.62 2.56
N ALA A 49 16.17 20.20 1.62
CA ALA A 49 16.59 21.23 0.68
C ALA A 49 15.76 22.52 0.85
N SER A 50 16.16 23.59 0.15
CA SER A 50 15.39 24.83 0.09
C SER A 50 14.03 24.61 -0.55
N LEU A 51 13.04 25.42 -0.15
CA LEU A 51 11.69 25.35 -0.71
C LEU A 51 11.66 25.59 -2.22
N GLU A 52 12.56 26.43 -2.75
CA GLU A 52 12.71 26.66 -4.19
C GLU A 52 13.02 25.35 -4.95
N ARG A 53 14.01 24.57 -4.46
CA ARG A 53 14.35 23.28 -5.07
C ARG A 53 13.23 22.25 -4.93
N ILE A 54 12.47 22.32 -3.85
CA ILE A 54 11.27 21.47 -3.65
C ILE A 54 10.19 21.84 -4.67
N ASP A 55 9.94 23.14 -4.84
CA ASP A 55 8.92 23.63 -5.76
C ASP A 55 9.28 23.30 -7.22
N ASP A 56 10.57 23.34 -7.60
CA ASP A 56 11.07 22.90 -8.92
C ASP A 56 10.84 21.41 -9.20
N ALA A 57 10.89 20.57 -8.15
CA ALA A 57 10.65 19.12 -8.26
C ALA A 57 9.18 18.72 -8.04
N LEU A 58 8.33 19.65 -7.60
CA LEU A 58 6.97 19.37 -7.13
C LEU A 58 6.08 18.74 -8.20
N GLU A 59 6.21 19.17 -9.46
CA GLU A 59 5.41 18.63 -10.56
C GLU A 59 5.78 17.18 -10.87
N ARG A 60 7.07 16.86 -10.84
CA ARG A 60 7.58 15.48 -11.03
C ARG A 60 7.14 14.59 -9.88
N HIS A 61 7.21 15.08 -8.65
CA HIS A 61 6.70 14.38 -7.48
C HIS A 61 5.20 14.08 -7.59
N ARG A 62 4.38 15.06 -7.99
CA ARG A 62 2.93 14.85 -8.22
C ARG A 62 2.64 13.81 -9.29
N ALA A 63 3.37 13.84 -10.41
CA ALA A 63 3.23 12.87 -11.48
C ALA A 63 3.57 11.44 -11.00
N TYR A 64 4.55 11.31 -10.09
CA TYR A 64 4.88 10.05 -9.43
C TYR A 64 3.76 9.55 -8.49
N LEU A 65 3.10 10.44 -7.74
CA LEU A 65 2.02 10.06 -6.82
C LEU A 65 0.75 9.55 -7.55
N GLN A 66 0.42 10.14 -8.69
CA GLN A 66 -0.84 9.88 -9.42
C GLN A 66 -1.13 8.38 -9.65
N PRO A 67 -0.24 7.57 -10.25
CA PRO A 67 -0.51 6.15 -10.47
C PRO A 67 -0.72 5.35 -9.17
N LEU A 68 -0.17 5.81 -8.04
CA LEU A 68 -0.34 5.17 -6.74
C LEU A 68 -1.71 5.50 -6.13
N PHE A 69 -2.26 6.67 -6.42
CA PHE A 69 -3.66 7.00 -6.15
C PHE A 69 -4.61 6.19 -7.05
N ASP A 70 -4.30 6.08 -8.34
CA ASP A 70 -5.13 5.33 -9.30
C ASP A 70 -5.20 3.83 -8.94
N ARG A 71 -4.12 3.27 -8.38
CA ARG A 71 -4.06 1.91 -7.84
C ARG A 71 -4.74 1.75 -6.48
N GLY A 72 -5.14 2.84 -5.82
CA GLY A 72 -5.71 2.82 -4.47
C GLY A 72 -4.70 2.53 -3.35
N ILE A 73 -3.39 2.62 -3.63
CA ILE A 73 -2.32 2.46 -2.64
C ILE A 73 -2.22 3.71 -1.79
N PHE A 74 -2.22 4.89 -2.42
CA PHE A 74 -2.30 6.16 -1.70
C PHE A 74 -3.75 6.58 -1.53
N ILE A 75 -4.09 6.96 -0.29
CA ILE A 75 -5.44 7.36 0.12
C ILE A 75 -5.53 8.87 0.22
N ALA A 76 -4.51 9.50 0.80
CA ALA A 76 -4.44 10.94 0.98
C ALA A 76 -2.97 11.40 0.97
N ALA A 77 -2.73 12.61 0.49
CA ALA A 77 -1.44 13.27 0.56
C ALA A 77 -1.64 14.78 0.76
N GLY A 78 -0.71 15.44 1.44
CA GLY A 78 -0.74 16.89 1.59
C GLY A 78 0.51 17.47 2.23
N PRO A 79 0.75 18.79 2.08
CA PRO A 79 1.86 19.46 2.73
C PRO A 79 1.61 19.55 4.25
N LYS A 80 2.70 19.51 5.03
CA LYS A 80 2.67 19.85 6.45
C LYS A 80 2.40 21.35 6.65
N VAL A 81 1.92 21.71 7.83
CA VAL A 81 1.78 23.10 8.28
C VAL A 81 2.52 23.22 9.63
N PRO A 82 3.68 23.90 9.70
CA PRO A 82 4.36 24.66 8.62
C PRO A 82 4.89 23.78 7.48
N ARG A 83 5.17 24.38 6.30
CA ARG A 83 5.58 23.69 5.06
C ARG A 83 7.05 23.22 5.14
N GLU A 84 7.31 22.26 6.01
CA GLU A 84 8.61 21.59 6.20
C GLU A 84 8.66 20.19 5.56
N GLY A 85 7.60 19.83 4.84
CA GLY A 85 7.43 18.50 4.30
C GLY A 85 6.00 18.21 3.86
N GLY A 86 5.66 16.92 3.85
CA GLY A 86 4.34 16.41 3.51
C GLY A 86 3.99 15.16 4.31
N VAL A 87 2.74 14.76 4.25
CA VAL A 87 2.25 13.50 4.82
C VAL A 87 1.48 12.76 3.73
N ILE A 88 1.76 11.47 3.58
CA ILE A 88 1.00 10.56 2.72
C ILE A 88 0.42 9.44 3.60
N LEU A 89 -0.85 9.13 3.37
CA LEU A 89 -1.52 7.97 3.94
C LEU A 89 -1.59 6.89 2.86
N ALA A 90 -0.98 5.74 3.13
CA ALA A 90 -0.96 4.60 2.22
C ALA A 90 -1.62 3.37 2.85
N ALA A 91 -2.10 2.46 2.01
CA ALA A 91 -2.68 1.21 2.44
C ALA A 91 -2.47 0.06 1.46
N ARG A 92 -2.68 -1.16 1.95
CA ARG A 92 -2.80 -2.39 1.14
C ARG A 92 -1.58 -2.69 0.26
N ILE A 93 -0.42 -2.39 0.80
CA ILE A 93 0.88 -2.66 0.18
C ILE A 93 1.79 -3.27 1.24
N ASP A 94 2.63 -4.23 0.86
CA ASP A 94 3.64 -4.76 1.77
C ASP A 94 4.73 -3.72 2.04
N ARG A 95 5.33 -3.78 3.24
CA ARG A 95 6.31 -2.77 3.66
C ARG A 95 7.50 -2.67 2.69
N ASP A 96 8.02 -3.81 2.22
CA ASP A 96 9.18 -3.85 1.33
C ASP A 96 8.84 -3.27 -0.05
N GLU A 97 7.64 -3.52 -0.58
CA GLU A 97 7.17 -2.92 -1.85
C GLU A 97 6.96 -1.41 -1.70
N LEU A 98 6.41 -0.98 -0.56
CA LEU A 98 6.25 0.44 -0.26
C LEU A 98 7.61 1.13 -0.22
N ASP A 99 8.58 0.60 0.53
CA ASP A 99 9.90 1.21 0.64
C ASP A 99 10.59 1.29 -0.73
N ALA A 100 10.50 0.23 -1.55
CA ALA A 100 11.05 0.24 -2.91
C ALA A 100 10.40 1.30 -3.82
N ILE A 101 9.08 1.50 -3.71
CA ILE A 101 8.37 2.55 -4.44
C ILE A 101 8.85 3.93 -3.97
N LEU A 102 8.94 4.15 -2.66
CA LEU A 102 9.34 5.42 -2.07
C LEU A 102 10.77 5.84 -2.47
N GLU A 103 11.67 4.90 -2.67
CA GLU A 103 13.04 5.16 -3.16
C GLU A 103 13.05 5.72 -4.59
N THR A 104 12.00 5.53 -5.38
CA THR A 104 11.89 6.04 -6.76
C THR A 104 11.33 7.47 -6.85
N ASP A 105 10.93 8.06 -5.72
CA ASP A 105 10.39 9.41 -5.70
C ASP A 105 11.45 10.44 -6.15
N PRO A 106 11.11 11.40 -7.03
CA PRO A 106 11.99 12.53 -7.39
C PRO A 106 12.58 13.25 -6.18
N PHE A 107 11.81 13.41 -5.10
CA PHE A 107 12.31 14.04 -3.87
C PHE A 107 13.43 13.24 -3.20
N VAL A 108 13.38 11.91 -3.26
CA VAL A 108 14.41 11.04 -2.66
C VAL A 108 15.61 10.91 -3.60
N THR A 109 15.36 10.63 -4.88
CA THR A 109 16.41 10.44 -5.89
C THR A 109 17.27 11.68 -6.13
N GLU A 110 16.73 12.89 -5.92
CA GLU A 110 17.46 14.16 -5.99
C GLU A 110 17.99 14.65 -4.64
N GLY A 111 17.80 13.87 -3.56
CA GLY A 111 18.26 14.21 -2.21
C GLY A 111 17.56 15.42 -1.59
N LEU A 112 16.32 15.70 -2.00
CA LEU A 112 15.55 16.86 -1.57
C LEU A 112 14.74 16.59 -0.30
N ALA A 113 14.35 15.34 -0.04
CA ALA A 113 13.57 14.95 1.12
C ALA A 113 13.93 13.55 1.64
N THR A 114 13.57 13.28 2.89
CA THR A 114 13.66 11.96 3.53
C THR A 114 12.32 11.50 4.05
N TYR A 115 12.07 10.19 3.97
CA TYR A 115 10.78 9.59 4.27
C TYR A 115 10.89 8.79 5.57
N ARG A 116 9.92 8.97 6.45
CA ARG A 116 9.75 8.16 7.66
C ARG A 116 8.39 7.46 7.58
N VAL A 117 8.42 6.14 7.46
CA VAL A 117 7.22 5.31 7.35
C VAL A 117 6.85 4.75 8.72
N THR A 118 5.62 5.02 9.15
CA THR A 118 5.02 4.48 10.37
C THR A 118 3.87 3.56 10.00
N GLU A 119 4.01 2.26 10.27
CA GLU A 119 2.92 1.29 10.13
C GLU A 119 1.94 1.40 11.31
N PHE A 120 0.65 1.32 11.02
CA PHE A 120 -0.37 1.25 12.06
C PHE A 120 -1.57 0.40 11.62
N ARG A 121 -2.40 0.01 12.59
CA ARG A 121 -3.66 -0.69 12.36
C ARG A 121 -4.82 0.23 12.66
N ILE A 122 -5.72 0.39 11.69
CA ILE A 122 -6.99 1.09 11.94
C ILE A 122 -7.86 0.20 12.83
N THR A 123 -8.15 0.66 14.04
CA THR A 123 -9.13 0.04 14.94
C THR A 123 -10.47 0.77 14.93
N ARG A 124 -10.46 2.06 14.54
CA ARG A 124 -11.63 2.93 14.48
C ARG A 124 -11.45 3.90 13.30
N ALA A 125 -12.51 4.09 12.52
CA ALA A 125 -12.57 5.09 11.46
C ALA A 125 -13.92 5.82 11.51
N ALA A 126 -13.95 7.08 11.08
CA ALA A 126 -15.18 7.84 10.96
C ALA A 126 -16.06 7.28 9.83
N GLN A 127 -17.38 7.48 9.94
CA GLN A 127 -18.30 7.13 8.87
C GLN A 127 -17.94 7.90 7.59
N GLY A 128 -17.90 7.20 6.45
CA GLY A 128 -17.55 7.78 5.15
C GLY A 128 -16.04 7.83 4.86
N PHE A 129 -15.17 7.38 5.78
CA PHE A 129 -13.76 7.17 5.46
C PHE A 129 -13.63 6.04 4.43
N ASN A 130 -13.29 6.41 3.20
CA ASN A 130 -13.15 5.47 2.09
C ASN A 130 -11.68 5.10 1.88
N VAL A 131 -11.39 3.80 1.91
CA VAL A 131 -10.14 3.25 1.40
C VAL A 131 -10.45 2.61 0.06
N PRO A 132 -9.94 3.14 -1.07
CA PRO A 132 -10.24 2.63 -2.40
C PRO A 132 -10.07 1.11 -2.49
N ALA A 133 -10.97 0.43 -3.20
CA ALA A 133 -10.81 -0.97 -3.53
C ALA A 133 -9.61 -1.14 -4.48
N LEU A 134 -8.83 -2.21 -4.32
CA LEU A 134 -7.89 -2.59 -5.39
C LEU A 134 -8.74 -3.05 -6.59
N PRO A 135 -8.35 -2.67 -7.83
CA PRO A 135 -9.05 -3.11 -9.03
C PRO A 135 -9.03 -4.63 -9.22
#